data_AF-A0A532TSB4-F1
#
_entry.id   AF-A0A532TSB4-F1
#
_cell.length_a   1.000
_cell.length_b   1.000
_cell.length_c   1.000
_cell.angle_alpha   90.00
_cell.angle_beta   90.00
_cell.angle_gamma   90.00
#
_symmetry.space_group_name_H-M   'P 1'
#
loop_
_entity.id
_entity.type
_entity.pdbx_description
1 polymer ?
#
loop_
_entity_poly.entity_id
_entity_poly.type
_entity_poly.pdbx_seq_one_letter_code
_entity_poly.pdbx_strand_id
1 'polypeptide(L)'
;MADFLYWFILISISYFLVLFCYMHFSYKKEVFSNFFGFGALFLTFTIIIIIELLMFQDVTLYSDTIPIFSLALGLPLLIIGAIILISTGILFFFKLVFKNKDLSKFWNSLEEKTNKRSKLRGDTYRKIPHVLIFVGLFVVWYLGVDFVRNLSGSISGMIPDDNNMFRLFLKILSEPNSISEVLFSLGWFYYLIFFFFYGFCLIILANELTRKVRFFAFPFNFLSNILLNEEEKNGYGTYLYFAIGQMVAALLTPPMVFLTILGISSIADLATSQVGIRFGKNKIRWNKEKSWQGSIAGIIACFIICFLFVGFYWAFIFTFAFLLFDIFTNKPIDISDNLLIPIGSSLFYLFIRFFFNFDYYTIILTWI
;
A
#
# COMPACT_ATOMS: atom_id res chain seq x y z
N MET A 1 25.31 -11.70 -16.10
CA MET A 1 24.80 -12.99 -15.58
C MET A 1 25.11 -13.16 -14.10
N ALA A 2 26.37 -13.09 -13.66
CA ALA A 2 26.72 -13.20 -12.24
C ALA A 2 25.99 -12.16 -11.38
N ASP A 3 25.97 -10.89 -11.80
CA ASP A 3 25.31 -9.79 -11.07
C ASP A 3 23.82 -10.03 -10.82
N PHE A 4 23.10 -10.54 -11.84
CA PHE A 4 21.69 -10.91 -11.71
C PHE A 4 21.50 -11.98 -10.63
N LEU A 5 22.31 -13.04 -10.64
CA LEU A 5 22.19 -14.13 -9.68
C LEU A 5 22.40 -13.64 -8.23
N TYR A 6 23.36 -12.72 -8.01
CA TYR A 6 23.57 -12.11 -6.70
C TYR A 6 22.34 -11.35 -6.20
N TRP A 7 21.79 -10.46 -7.05
CA TRP A 7 20.58 -9.71 -6.70
C TRP A 7 19.38 -10.62 -6.48
N PHE A 8 19.16 -11.58 -7.37
CA PHE A 8 18.05 -12.52 -7.29
C PHE A 8 18.07 -13.33 -5.99
N ILE A 9 19.24 -13.85 -5.59
CA ILE A 9 19.41 -14.58 -4.33
C ILE A 9 19.18 -13.65 -3.13
N LEU A 10 19.75 -12.44 -3.15
CA LEU A 10 19.58 -11.46 -2.09
C LEU A 10 18.10 -11.10 -1.88
N ILE A 11 17.38 -10.81 -2.95
CA ILE A 11 15.96 -10.45 -2.94
C ILE A 11 15.13 -11.63 -2.42
N SER A 12 15.35 -12.83 -2.98
CA SER A 12 14.61 -14.05 -2.59
C SER A 12 14.78 -14.39 -1.11
N ILE A 13 16.02 -14.37 -0.60
CA ILE A 13 16.30 -14.62 0.83
C ILE A 13 15.68 -13.53 1.70
N SER A 14 15.77 -12.26 1.29
CA SER A 14 15.18 -11.15 2.04
C SER A 14 13.67 -11.27 2.14
N TYR A 15 12.98 -11.60 1.06
CA TYR A 15 11.53 -11.83 1.05
C TYR A 15 11.13 -12.98 1.96
N PHE A 16 11.86 -14.09 1.92
CA PHE A 16 11.64 -15.19 2.85
C PHE A 16 11.78 -14.76 4.31
N LEU A 17 12.84 -14.02 4.65
CA LEU A 17 13.06 -13.50 6.00
C LEU A 17 11.95 -12.54 6.43
N VAL A 18 11.52 -11.63 5.56
CA VAL A 18 10.42 -10.69 5.84
C VAL A 18 9.13 -11.45 6.14
N LEU A 19 8.77 -12.44 5.31
CA LEU A 19 7.59 -13.28 5.50
C LEU A 19 7.65 -14.09 6.80
N PHE A 20 8.82 -14.66 7.09
CA PHE A 20 9.05 -15.39 8.34
C PHE A 20 8.87 -14.47 9.55
N CYS A 21 9.49 -13.28 9.54
CA CYS A 21 9.36 -12.30 10.61
C CYS A 21 7.92 -11.83 10.78
N TYR A 22 7.20 -11.56 9.68
CA TYR A 22 5.79 -11.18 9.72
C TYR A 22 4.95 -12.26 10.41
N MET A 23 5.15 -13.54 10.09
CA MET A 23 4.40 -14.60 10.78
C MET A 23 4.83 -14.76 12.24
N HIS A 24 6.13 -14.69 12.52
CA HIS A 24 6.68 -14.92 13.85
C HIS A 24 6.22 -13.88 14.88
N PHE A 25 6.14 -12.60 14.47
CA PHE A 25 5.74 -11.49 15.35
C PHE A 25 4.25 -11.14 15.29
N SER A 26 3.46 -11.91 14.55
CA SER A 26 2.03 -11.67 14.38
C SER A 26 1.25 -11.85 15.70
N TYR A 27 0.21 -11.03 15.88
CA TYR A 27 -0.65 -11.13 17.06
C TYR A 27 -1.72 -12.20 16.86
N LYS A 28 -1.60 -13.31 17.60
CA LYS A 28 -2.40 -14.53 17.39
C LYS A 28 -3.92 -14.36 17.44
N LYS A 29 -4.45 -13.29 18.05
CA LYS A 29 -5.91 -13.06 18.08
C LYS A 29 -6.45 -12.54 16.75
N GLU A 30 -5.64 -11.82 15.97
CA GLU A 30 -6.01 -11.23 14.68
C GLU A 30 -5.79 -12.23 13.53
N VAL A 31 -6.35 -13.44 13.66
CA VAL A 31 -6.06 -14.58 12.77
C VAL A 31 -6.29 -14.23 11.30
N PHE A 32 -7.44 -13.63 10.98
CA PHE A 32 -7.78 -13.31 9.59
C PHE A 32 -6.91 -12.19 9.04
N SER A 33 -6.76 -11.07 9.74
CA SER A 33 -5.87 -9.98 9.30
C SER A 33 -4.43 -10.46 9.06
N ASN A 34 -3.91 -11.34 9.93
CA ASN A 34 -2.58 -11.94 9.75
C ASN A 34 -2.52 -12.85 8.53
N PHE A 35 -3.51 -13.73 8.35
CA PHE A 35 -3.57 -14.62 7.20
C PHE A 35 -3.63 -13.86 5.88
N PHE A 36 -4.52 -12.87 5.77
CA PHE A 36 -4.64 -12.06 4.56
C PHE A 36 -3.40 -11.19 4.33
N GLY A 37 -2.81 -10.61 5.39
CA GLY A 37 -1.61 -9.79 5.25
C GLY A 37 -0.39 -10.63 4.83
N PHE A 38 -0.23 -11.83 5.38
CA PHE A 38 0.80 -12.77 4.94
C PHE A 38 0.57 -13.21 3.49
N GLY A 39 -0.67 -13.61 3.14
CA GLY A 39 -1.01 -14.03 1.79
C GLY A 39 -0.75 -12.95 0.75
N ALA A 40 -1.07 -11.69 1.09
CA ALA A 40 -0.80 -10.51 0.27
C ALA A 40 0.70 -10.28 0.01
N LEU A 41 1.52 -10.34 1.07
CA LEU A 41 2.97 -10.23 0.97
C LEU A 41 3.57 -11.39 0.17
N PHE A 42 3.15 -12.61 0.48
CA PHE A 42 3.61 -13.82 -0.19
C PHE A 42 3.32 -13.76 -1.68
N LEU A 43 2.08 -13.47 -2.06
CA LEU A 43 1.68 -13.33 -3.46
C LEU A 43 2.54 -12.28 -4.19
N THR A 44 2.70 -11.10 -3.59
CA THR A 44 3.49 -10.00 -4.18
C THR A 44 4.93 -10.42 -4.41
N PHE A 45 5.60 -10.96 -3.38
CA PHE A 45 6.99 -11.38 -3.46
C PHE A 45 7.19 -12.53 -4.44
N THR A 46 6.26 -13.49 -4.50
CA THR A 46 6.29 -14.56 -5.50
C THR A 46 6.15 -14.01 -6.92
N ILE A 47 5.22 -13.09 -7.17
CA ILE A 47 5.07 -12.47 -8.50
C ILE A 47 6.35 -11.73 -8.90
N ILE A 48 6.96 -10.97 -7.99
CA ILE A 48 8.23 -10.27 -8.25
C ILE A 48 9.32 -11.27 -8.66
N ILE A 49 9.52 -12.33 -7.88
CA ILE A 49 10.52 -13.37 -8.17
C ILE A 49 10.27 -14.02 -9.54
N ILE A 50 9.01 -14.33 -9.85
CA ILE A 50 8.64 -14.91 -11.16
C ILE A 50 8.95 -13.92 -12.29
N ILE A 51 8.59 -12.65 -12.14
CA ILE A 51 8.87 -11.61 -13.14
C ILE A 51 10.38 -11.47 -13.36
N GLU A 52 11.20 -11.41 -12.30
CA GLU A 52 12.66 -11.34 -12.44
C GLU A 52 13.23 -12.55 -13.20
N LEU A 53 12.73 -13.76 -12.91
CA LEU A 53 13.14 -14.97 -13.62
C LEU A 53 12.75 -14.93 -15.09
N LEU A 54 11.55 -14.45 -15.41
CA LEU A 54 11.07 -14.34 -16.79
C LEU A 54 11.81 -13.23 -17.56
N MET A 55 12.11 -12.11 -16.91
CA MET A 55 12.96 -11.08 -17.48
C MET A 55 14.34 -11.63 -17.85
N PHE A 56 14.92 -12.47 -16.99
CA PHE A 56 16.19 -13.13 -17.26
C PHE A 56 16.13 -14.16 -18.41
N GLN A 57 14.96 -14.52 -18.93
CA GLN A 57 14.86 -15.35 -20.13
C GLN A 57 14.91 -14.52 -21.43
N ASP A 58 14.61 -13.22 -21.34
CA ASP A 58 14.59 -12.31 -22.50
C ASP A 58 15.91 -11.54 -22.60
N VAL A 59 16.75 -11.95 -23.57
CA VAL A 59 18.08 -11.36 -23.81
C VAL A 59 18.03 -9.87 -24.09
N THR A 60 16.90 -9.36 -24.62
CA THR A 60 16.74 -7.92 -24.92
C THR A 60 16.72 -7.05 -23.66
N LEU A 61 16.44 -7.64 -22.49
CA LEU A 61 16.35 -6.95 -21.21
C LEU A 61 17.67 -6.94 -20.41
N TYR A 62 18.71 -7.63 -20.89
CA TYR A 62 19.92 -7.90 -20.11
C TYR A 62 20.80 -6.68 -19.83
N SER A 63 20.92 -5.76 -20.81
CA SER A 63 21.84 -4.63 -20.70
C SER A 63 21.38 -3.59 -19.69
N ASP A 64 20.09 -3.25 -19.73
CA ASP A 64 19.57 -2.06 -19.05
C ASP A 64 18.45 -2.42 -18.08
N THR A 65 17.41 -3.12 -18.55
CA THR A 65 16.19 -3.32 -17.76
C THR A 65 16.41 -4.20 -16.53
N ILE A 66 17.08 -5.35 -16.67
CA ILE A 66 17.34 -6.27 -15.54
C ILE A 66 18.18 -5.59 -14.45
N PRO A 67 19.34 -4.98 -14.74
CA PRO A 67 20.13 -4.30 -13.71
C PRO A 67 19.34 -3.21 -12.97
N ILE A 68 18.57 -2.40 -13.69
CA ILE A 68 17.76 -1.34 -13.10
C ILE A 68 16.66 -1.92 -12.20
N PHE A 69 15.97 -2.96 -12.66
CA PHE A 69 14.87 -3.58 -11.91
C PHE A 69 15.37 -4.28 -10.64
N SER A 70 16.43 -5.08 -10.75
CA SER A 70 17.04 -5.74 -9.60
C SER A 70 17.63 -4.74 -8.61
N LEU A 71 18.20 -3.62 -9.07
CA LEU A 71 18.62 -2.54 -8.19
C LEU A 71 17.43 -1.87 -7.51
N ALA A 72 16.34 -1.58 -8.23
CA ALA A 72 15.14 -0.96 -7.68
C ALA A 72 14.45 -1.83 -6.61
N LEU A 73 14.55 -3.16 -6.72
CA LEU A 73 14.03 -4.11 -5.74
C LEU A 73 14.98 -4.33 -4.56
N GLY A 74 16.27 -4.52 -4.85
CA GLY A 74 17.28 -4.90 -3.85
C GLY A 74 17.81 -3.73 -3.03
N LEU A 75 17.96 -2.53 -3.62
CA LEU A 75 18.52 -1.37 -2.94
C LEU A 75 17.67 -0.93 -1.73
N PRO A 76 16.32 -0.85 -1.80
CA PRO A 76 15.50 -0.56 -0.62
C PRO A 76 15.73 -1.54 0.54
N LEU A 77 15.86 -2.84 0.25
CA LEU A 77 16.13 -3.87 1.26
C LEU A 77 17.47 -3.63 1.96
N LEU A 78 18.53 -3.37 1.19
CA LEU A 78 19.87 -3.08 1.72
C LEU A 78 19.88 -1.79 2.55
N ILE A 79 19.28 -0.72 2.05
CA ILE A 79 19.19 0.57 2.75
C ILE A 79 18.47 0.38 4.09
N ILE A 80 17.31 -0.29 4.09
CA ILE A 80 16.53 -0.53 5.30
C ILE A 80 17.32 -1.38 6.30
N GLY A 81 17.96 -2.46 5.84
CA GLY A 81 18.82 -3.28 6.69
C GLY A 81 19.96 -2.47 7.32
N ALA A 82 20.63 -1.62 6.53
CA ALA A 82 21.68 -0.74 7.02
C ALA A 82 21.15 0.28 8.06
N ILE A 83 19.99 0.89 7.81
CA ILE A 83 19.36 1.84 8.75
C ILE A 83 19.05 1.14 10.08
N ILE A 84 18.51 -0.09 10.06
CA ILE A 84 18.23 -0.85 11.28
C ILE A 84 19.53 -1.12 12.05
N LEU A 85 20.58 -1.60 11.38
CA LEU A 85 21.86 -1.91 12.02
C LEU A 85 22.51 -0.65 12.63
N ILE A 86 22.58 0.44 11.88
CA ILE A 86 23.15 1.72 12.33
C ILE A 86 22.36 2.27 13.52
N SER A 87 21.03 2.30 13.42
CA SER A 87 20.15 2.83 14.47
C SER A 87 20.24 1.98 15.76
N THR A 88 20.34 0.66 15.61
CA THR A 88 20.53 -0.27 16.73
C THR A 88 21.88 -0.03 17.41
N GLY A 89 22.96 0.13 16.62
CA GLY A 89 24.29 0.47 17.12
C GLY A 89 24.29 1.78 17.90
N ILE A 90 23.72 2.86 17.33
CA ILE A 90 23.60 4.16 18.00
C ILE A 90 22.86 4.04 19.32
N LEU A 91 21.71 3.35 19.34
CA LEU A 91 20.93 3.16 20.57
C LEU A 91 21.70 2.37 21.63
N PHE A 92 22.43 1.32 21.22
CA PHE A 92 23.27 0.54 22.11
C PHE A 92 24.39 1.39 22.74
N PHE A 93 25.14 2.15 21.93
CA PHE A 93 26.17 3.06 22.42
C PHE A 93 25.59 4.14 23.34
N PHE A 94 24.45 4.73 22.97
CA PHE A 94 23.79 5.72 23.81
C PHE A 94 23.40 5.16 25.19
N LYS A 95 22.84 3.96 25.25
CA LYS A 95 22.50 3.29 26.53
C LYS A 95 23.73 3.01 27.37
N LEU A 96 24.84 2.62 26.74
CA LEU A 96 26.11 2.34 27.41
C LEU A 96 26.72 3.61 28.02
N VAL A 97 26.68 4.73 27.30
CA VAL A 97 27.24 6.02 27.75
C VAL A 97 26.35 6.70 28.79
N PHE A 98 25.03 6.77 28.57
CA PHE A 98 24.13 7.64 29.34
C PHE A 98 23.29 6.92 30.42
N LYS A 99 23.54 5.63 30.70
CA LYS A 99 22.87 4.84 31.75
C LYS A 99 21.34 5.04 31.82
N ASN A 100 20.67 5.07 30.65
CA ASN A 100 19.20 5.13 30.48
C ASN A 100 18.44 6.37 31.03
N LYS A 101 19.10 7.46 31.46
CA LYS A 101 18.41 8.47 32.28
C LYS A 101 17.52 9.51 31.59
N ASP A 102 17.54 9.69 30.26
CA ASP A 102 16.83 10.83 29.62
C ASP A 102 15.71 10.50 28.62
N LEU A 103 15.76 9.36 27.92
CA LEU A 103 14.81 9.12 26.83
C LEU A 103 13.37 8.87 27.32
N SER A 104 13.20 8.19 28.46
CA SER A 104 11.87 7.85 29.00
C SER A 104 11.01 9.08 29.27
N LYS A 105 11.60 10.20 29.72
CA LYS A 105 10.88 11.44 30.01
C LYS A 105 10.29 12.08 28.75
N PHE A 106 11.03 12.06 27.65
CA PHE A 106 10.56 12.56 26.36
C PHE A 106 9.37 11.71 25.85
N TRP A 107 9.50 10.38 25.91
CA TRP A 107 8.44 9.46 25.50
C TRP A 107 7.16 9.64 26.31
N ASN A 108 7.29 9.72 27.64
CA ASN A 108 6.16 9.95 28.52
C ASN A 108 5.47 11.29 28.22
N SER A 109 6.22 12.34 27.89
CA SER A 109 5.64 13.63 27.50
C SER A 109 4.89 13.58 26.17
N LEU A 110 5.39 12.81 25.20
CA LEU A 110 4.68 12.58 23.94
C LEU A 110 3.39 11.78 24.14
N GLU A 111 3.45 10.72 24.94
CA GLU A 111 2.29 9.88 25.26
C GLU A 111 1.22 10.64 26.05
N GLU A 112 1.63 11.51 26.97
CA GLU A 112 0.69 12.39 27.68
C GLU A 112 -0.02 13.37 26.72
N LYS A 113 0.71 13.90 25.73
CA LYS A 113 0.13 14.79 24.72
C LYS A 113 -0.81 14.06 23.76
N THR A 114 -0.54 12.79 23.42
CA THR A 114 -1.43 12.00 22.56
C THR A 114 -2.70 11.58 23.32
N ASN A 115 -2.59 11.19 24.58
CA ASN A 115 -3.72 10.79 25.42
C ASN A 115 -4.73 11.91 25.70
N LYS A 116 -4.28 13.18 25.66
CA LYS A 116 -5.16 14.36 25.80
C LYS A 116 -6.00 14.67 24.55
N ARG A 117 -5.85 13.94 23.44
CA ARG A 117 -6.55 14.24 22.18
C ARG A 117 -7.99 13.71 22.21
N SER A 118 -8.93 14.53 21.75
CA SER A 118 -10.29 14.07 21.45
C SER A 118 -10.26 12.95 20.41
N LYS A 119 -11.15 11.96 20.50
CA LYS A 119 -11.31 10.86 19.53
C LYS A 119 -11.33 11.35 18.07
N LEU A 120 -12.02 12.45 17.80
CA LEU A 120 -12.14 13.06 16.48
C LEU A 120 -10.78 13.51 15.91
N ARG A 121 -10.01 14.27 16.71
CA ARG A 121 -8.66 14.71 16.33
C ARG A 121 -7.71 13.52 16.18
N GLY A 122 -7.75 12.56 17.10
CA GLY A 122 -6.93 11.34 17.02
C GLY A 122 -7.13 10.60 15.70
N ASP A 123 -8.39 10.35 15.32
CA ASP A 123 -8.72 9.72 14.04
C ASP A 123 -8.25 10.54 12.83
N THR A 124 -8.40 11.88 12.88
CA THR A 124 -7.92 12.77 11.82
C THR A 124 -6.41 12.66 11.63
N TYR A 125 -5.62 12.73 12.71
CA TYR A 125 -4.16 12.62 12.64
C TYR A 125 -3.70 11.27 12.08
N ARG A 126 -4.41 10.18 12.40
CA ARG A 126 -4.10 8.85 11.89
C ARG A 126 -4.33 8.75 10.37
N LYS A 127 -5.36 9.42 9.84
CA LYS A 127 -5.75 9.31 8.42
C LYS A 127 -5.17 10.41 7.51
N ILE A 128 -4.70 11.53 8.06
CA ILE A 128 -4.04 12.60 7.29
C ILE A 128 -2.90 12.07 6.40
N PRO A 129 -1.98 11.20 6.88
CA PRO A 129 -0.92 10.67 6.04
C PRO A 129 -1.45 9.98 4.77
N HIS A 130 -2.54 9.23 4.85
CA HIS A 130 -3.15 8.58 3.68
C HIS A 130 -3.63 9.61 2.65
N VAL A 131 -4.28 10.68 3.10
CA VAL A 131 -4.76 11.76 2.23
C VAL A 131 -3.59 12.51 1.60
N LEU A 132 -2.52 12.78 2.37
CA LEU A 132 -1.32 13.43 1.84
C LEU A 132 -0.62 12.57 0.78
N ILE A 133 -0.54 11.25 0.98
CA ILE A 133 0.00 10.31 -0.01
C ILE A 133 -0.85 10.35 -1.29
N PHE A 134 -2.18 10.29 -1.17
CA PHE A 134 -3.08 10.36 -2.31
C PHE A 134 -2.92 11.66 -3.11
N VAL A 135 -3.02 12.81 -2.44
CA VAL A 135 -2.87 14.12 -3.08
C VAL A 135 -1.48 14.29 -3.68
N GLY A 136 -0.42 13.87 -2.96
CA GLY A 136 0.95 13.94 -3.42
C GLY A 136 1.19 13.14 -4.70
N LEU A 137 0.74 11.88 -4.75
CA LEU A 137 0.88 11.05 -5.96
C LEU A 137 0.03 11.58 -7.12
N PHE A 138 -1.16 12.10 -6.84
CA PHE A 138 -1.99 12.74 -7.86
C PHE A 138 -1.31 13.98 -8.47
N VAL A 139 -0.68 14.82 -7.65
CA VAL A 139 0.08 15.99 -8.11
C VAL A 139 1.30 15.57 -8.92
N VAL A 140 2.08 14.59 -8.45
CA VAL A 140 3.26 14.06 -9.17
C VAL A 140 2.85 13.51 -10.53
N TRP A 141 1.75 12.76 -10.58
CA TRP A 141 1.19 12.26 -11.83
C TRP A 141 0.82 13.40 -12.79
N TYR A 142 0.01 14.35 -12.33
CA TYR A 142 -0.50 15.44 -13.14
C TYR A 142 0.65 16.28 -13.72
N LEU A 143 1.59 16.69 -12.86
CA LEU A 143 2.77 17.45 -13.28
C LEU A 143 3.66 16.64 -14.22
N GLY A 144 3.79 15.32 -14.00
CA GLY A 144 4.53 14.45 -14.89
C GLY A 144 3.94 14.42 -16.30
N VAL A 145 2.61 14.22 -16.41
CA VAL A 145 1.90 14.21 -17.70
C VAL A 145 2.00 15.55 -18.41
N ASP A 146 1.73 16.65 -17.70
CA ASP A 146 1.85 18.01 -18.26
C ASP A 146 3.27 18.28 -18.79
N PHE A 147 4.29 17.96 -17.97
CA PHE A 147 5.68 18.16 -18.35
C PHE A 147 6.07 17.38 -19.62
N VAL A 148 5.75 16.09 -19.70
CA VAL A 148 6.09 15.27 -20.86
C VAL A 148 5.31 15.72 -22.09
N ARG A 149 4.02 16.05 -21.96
CA ARG A 149 3.24 16.59 -23.07
C ARG A 149 3.85 17.88 -23.62
N ASN A 150 4.25 18.79 -22.74
CA ASN A 150 4.86 20.06 -23.13
C ASN A 150 6.23 19.86 -23.81
N LEU A 151 6.99 18.83 -23.44
CA LEU A 151 8.28 18.53 -24.05
C LEU A 151 8.21 17.73 -25.35
N SER A 152 7.37 16.69 -25.40
CA SER A 152 7.34 15.73 -26.51
C SER A 152 6.19 15.96 -27.49
N GLY A 153 5.18 16.75 -27.11
CA GLY A 153 3.93 16.90 -27.85
C GLY A 153 2.99 15.69 -27.75
N SER A 154 3.33 14.65 -26.99
CA SER A 154 2.57 13.41 -26.87
C SER A 154 2.56 12.84 -25.45
N ILE A 155 1.52 12.09 -25.11
CA ILE A 155 1.42 11.32 -23.86
C ILE A 155 1.62 9.81 -24.08
N SER A 156 2.06 9.41 -25.29
CA SER A 156 2.32 8.01 -25.64
C SER A 156 3.35 7.39 -24.69
N GLY A 157 3.06 6.18 -24.20
CA GLY A 157 3.90 5.49 -23.21
C GLY A 157 3.82 6.04 -21.78
N MET A 158 3.00 7.08 -21.54
CA MET A 158 2.74 7.57 -20.18
C MET A 158 1.62 6.84 -19.47
N ILE A 159 0.62 6.44 -20.25
CA ILE A 159 -0.58 5.75 -19.82
C ILE A 159 -0.48 4.33 -20.37
N PRO A 160 -0.86 3.30 -19.60
CA PRO A 160 -0.86 1.94 -20.12
C PRO A 160 -1.71 1.81 -21.38
N ASP A 161 -1.20 1.09 -22.38
CA ASP A 161 -1.92 0.84 -23.63
C ASP A 161 -3.04 -0.19 -23.44
N ASP A 162 -2.82 -1.17 -22.55
CA ASP A 162 -3.82 -2.13 -22.08
C ASP A 162 -3.99 -1.97 -20.56
N ASN A 163 -5.23 -1.95 -20.11
CA ASN A 163 -5.59 -1.82 -18.70
C ASN A 163 -6.07 -3.16 -18.09
N ASN A 164 -6.11 -4.24 -18.87
CA ASN A 164 -6.45 -5.59 -18.43
C ASN A 164 -5.21 -6.29 -17.85
N MET A 165 -4.85 -5.92 -16.62
CA MET A 165 -3.67 -6.45 -15.92
C MET A 165 -3.66 -7.98 -15.85
N PHE A 166 -4.82 -8.63 -15.65
CA PHE A 166 -4.87 -10.10 -15.61
C PHE A 166 -4.51 -10.73 -16.96
N ARG A 167 -4.99 -10.16 -18.07
CA ARG A 167 -4.60 -10.60 -19.41
C ARG A 167 -3.10 -10.40 -19.65
N LEU A 168 -2.54 -9.28 -19.20
CA LEU A 168 -1.10 -9.01 -19.30
C LEU A 168 -0.28 -10.05 -18.50
N PHE A 169 -0.69 -10.38 -17.27
CA PHE A 169 -0.06 -11.45 -16.49
C PHE A 169 -0.18 -12.82 -17.17
N LEU A 170 -1.35 -13.14 -17.73
CA LEU A 170 -1.51 -14.39 -18.49
C LEU A 170 -0.62 -14.43 -19.71
N LYS A 171 -0.53 -13.33 -20.47
CA LYS A 171 0.34 -13.20 -21.64
C LYS A 171 1.80 -13.50 -21.28
N ILE A 172 2.31 -12.90 -20.20
CA ILE A 172 3.65 -13.19 -19.66
C ILE A 172 3.87 -14.70 -19.42
N LEU A 173 2.86 -15.41 -18.93
CA LEU A 173 2.96 -16.83 -18.58
C LEU A 173 2.73 -17.78 -19.76
N SER A 174 1.91 -17.40 -20.74
CA SER A 174 1.49 -18.27 -21.84
C SER A 174 2.25 -18.04 -23.14
N GLU A 175 2.72 -16.82 -23.39
CA GLU A 175 3.38 -16.45 -24.65
C GLU A 175 4.89 -16.29 -24.43
N PRO A 176 5.73 -17.07 -25.15
CA PRO A 176 7.18 -16.99 -25.00
C PRO A 176 7.70 -15.63 -25.45
N ASN A 177 8.70 -15.09 -24.75
CA ASN A 177 9.35 -13.79 -25.04
C ASN A 177 8.38 -12.59 -25.05
N SER A 178 7.23 -12.69 -24.36
CA SER A 178 6.25 -11.60 -24.26
C SER A 178 6.55 -10.60 -23.14
N ILE A 179 7.50 -10.91 -22.26
CA ILE A 179 7.79 -10.13 -21.05
C ILE A 179 8.23 -8.70 -21.35
N SER A 180 9.08 -8.50 -22.36
CA SER A 180 9.52 -7.17 -22.78
C SER A 180 8.33 -6.31 -23.26
N GLU A 181 7.50 -6.85 -24.15
CA GLU A 181 6.30 -6.17 -24.63
C GLU A 181 5.37 -5.77 -23.48
N VAL A 182 5.07 -6.71 -22.58
CA VAL A 182 4.18 -6.45 -21.45
C VAL A 182 4.78 -5.40 -20.51
N LEU A 183 6.06 -5.50 -20.15
CA LEU A 183 6.70 -4.52 -19.28
C LEU A 183 6.62 -3.10 -19.86
N PHE A 184 6.92 -2.93 -21.14
CA PHE A 184 6.90 -1.59 -21.74
C PHE A 184 5.48 -1.05 -22.00
N SER A 185 4.46 -1.93 -22.03
CA SER A 185 3.05 -1.51 -22.17
C SER A 185 2.42 -0.90 -20.92
N LEU A 186 3.02 -1.08 -19.72
CA LEU A 186 2.44 -0.63 -18.45
C LEU A 186 2.58 0.88 -18.20
N GLY A 187 3.46 1.55 -18.95
CA GLY A 187 3.76 2.97 -18.78
C GLY A 187 4.57 3.29 -17.52
N TRP A 188 5.29 4.42 -17.52
CA TRP A 188 6.20 4.79 -16.42
C TRP A 188 5.50 4.97 -15.07
N PHE A 189 4.26 5.49 -15.07
CA PHE A 189 3.57 5.86 -13.83
C PHE A 189 3.15 4.62 -13.03
N TYR A 190 2.91 3.49 -13.70
CA TYR A 190 2.73 2.19 -13.04
C TYR A 190 3.96 1.82 -12.21
N TYR A 191 5.16 1.92 -12.79
CA TYR A 191 6.40 1.61 -12.09
C TYR A 191 6.65 2.56 -10.93
N LEU A 192 6.39 3.86 -11.11
CA LEU A 192 6.51 4.83 -10.02
C LEU A 192 5.62 4.43 -8.84
N ILE A 193 4.33 4.15 -9.09
CA ILE A 193 3.38 3.73 -8.04
C ILE A 193 3.86 2.43 -7.38
N PHE A 194 4.19 1.41 -8.18
CA PHE A 194 4.59 0.11 -7.67
C PHE A 194 5.83 0.19 -6.79
N PHE A 195 6.92 0.80 -7.29
CA PHE A 195 8.15 0.92 -6.52
C PHE A 195 8.02 1.85 -5.31
N PHE A 196 7.19 2.90 -5.39
CA PHE A 196 6.87 3.74 -4.23
C PHE A 196 6.19 2.91 -3.13
N PHE A 197 5.13 2.15 -3.45
CA PHE A 197 4.42 1.36 -2.44
C PHE A 197 5.20 0.13 -1.98
N TYR A 198 6.05 -0.45 -2.83
CA TYR A 198 7.02 -1.47 -2.44
C TYR A 198 7.98 -0.93 -1.38
N GLY A 199 8.68 0.18 -1.67
CA GLY A 199 9.60 0.80 -0.71
C GLY A 199 8.89 1.27 0.56
N PHE A 200 7.72 1.89 0.44
CA PHE A 200 6.89 2.30 1.57
C PHE A 200 6.50 1.09 2.45
N CYS A 201 6.03 0.00 1.85
CA CYS A 201 5.68 -1.22 2.58
C CYS A 201 6.88 -1.80 3.32
N LEU A 202 8.07 -1.84 2.70
CA LEU A 202 9.28 -2.32 3.37
C LEU A 202 9.69 -1.44 4.55
N ILE A 203 9.60 -0.10 4.42
CA ILE A 203 9.90 0.84 5.51
C ILE A 203 8.93 0.62 6.68
N ILE A 204 7.63 0.46 6.36
CA ILE A 204 6.59 0.25 7.36
C ILE A 204 6.72 -1.12 8.04
N LEU A 205 7.05 -2.17 7.28
CA LEU A 205 7.38 -3.50 7.81
C LEU A 205 8.58 -3.43 8.75
N ALA A 206 9.67 -2.78 8.34
CA ALA A 206 10.85 -2.59 9.17
C ALA A 206 10.50 -1.90 10.49
N ASN A 207 9.80 -0.77 10.42
CA ASN A 207 9.33 -0.04 11.58
C ASN A 207 8.49 -0.92 12.53
N GLU A 208 7.59 -1.73 11.97
CA GLU A 208 6.72 -2.58 12.77
C GLU A 208 7.45 -3.77 13.40
N LEU A 209 8.36 -4.40 12.66
CA LEU A 209 9.18 -5.49 13.15
C LEU A 209 10.12 -5.01 14.26
N THR A 210 10.79 -3.86 14.08
CA THR A 210 11.65 -3.29 15.13
C THR A 210 10.87 -2.76 16.32
N ARG A 211 9.60 -2.38 16.16
CA ARG A 211 8.72 -2.05 17.29
C ARG A 211 8.44 -3.28 18.15
N LYS A 212 8.21 -4.44 17.53
CA LYS A 212 7.94 -5.70 18.23
C LYS A 212 9.21 -6.34 18.82
N VAL A 213 10.35 -6.17 18.14
CA VAL A 213 11.64 -6.70 18.59
C VAL A 213 12.36 -5.71 19.49
N ARG A 214 12.51 -6.04 20.79
CA ARG A 214 13.18 -5.16 21.77
C ARG A 214 14.67 -4.90 21.49
N PHE A 215 15.32 -5.74 20.69
CA PHE A 215 16.76 -5.67 20.42
C PHE A 215 17.11 -4.71 19.28
N PHE A 216 16.23 -4.58 18.28
CA PHE A 216 16.49 -3.72 17.13
C PHE A 216 15.85 -2.36 17.30
N ALA A 217 16.43 -1.35 16.66
CA ALA A 217 15.92 0.00 16.62
C ALA A 217 15.77 0.48 15.18
N PHE A 218 14.76 1.32 14.97
CA PHE A 218 14.52 2.01 13.71
C PHE A 218 14.16 3.46 14.02
N PRO A 219 14.64 4.45 13.25
CA PRO A 219 14.50 5.86 13.60
C PRO A 219 13.04 6.30 13.66
N PHE A 220 12.16 5.61 12.94
CA PHE A 220 10.74 5.93 12.87
C PHE A 220 9.87 5.19 13.91
N ASN A 221 10.45 4.40 14.82
CA ASN A 221 9.69 3.66 15.85
C ASN A 221 8.77 4.60 16.67
N PHE A 222 9.12 5.88 16.81
CA PHE A 222 8.30 6.89 17.47
C PHE A 222 6.93 7.10 16.83
N LEU A 223 6.81 6.92 15.50
CA LEU A 223 5.56 7.12 14.77
C LEU A 223 4.46 6.19 15.28
N SER A 224 4.82 4.97 15.69
CA SER A 224 3.86 4.01 16.24
C SER A 224 3.19 4.52 17.51
N ASN A 225 3.91 5.25 18.37
CA ASN A 225 3.36 5.86 19.59
C ASN A 225 2.44 7.06 19.28
N ILE A 226 2.57 7.67 18.10
CA ILE A 226 1.77 8.82 17.68
C ILE A 226 0.52 8.39 16.91
N LEU A 227 0.65 7.34 16.09
CA LEU A 227 -0.36 6.91 15.12
C LEU A 227 -1.28 5.79 15.63
N LEU A 228 -0.82 4.95 16.56
CA LEU A 228 -1.60 3.81 17.07
C LEU A 228 -2.42 4.19 18.30
N ASN A 229 -3.64 3.67 18.35
CA ASN A 229 -4.45 3.66 19.56
C ASN A 229 -4.04 2.52 20.49
N GLU A 230 -4.45 2.59 21.77
CA GLU A 230 -4.09 1.60 22.79
C GLU A 230 -4.44 0.15 22.40
N GLU A 231 -5.57 -0.04 21.73
CA GLU A 231 -6.01 -1.36 21.24
C GLU A 231 -5.07 -1.90 20.14
N GLU A 232 -4.60 -1.02 19.24
CA GLU A 232 -3.73 -1.36 18.10
C GLU A 232 -2.26 -1.59 18.52
N LYS A 233 -1.83 -1.11 19.70
CA LYS A 233 -0.46 -1.31 20.19
C LYS A 233 -0.12 -2.81 20.36
N ASN A 234 -1.10 -3.63 20.71
CA ASN A 234 -0.93 -5.08 20.91
C ASN A 234 -0.81 -5.85 19.59
N GLY A 235 -1.60 -5.46 18.58
CA GLY A 235 -1.63 -6.05 17.24
C GLY A 235 -0.60 -5.46 16.29
N TYR A 236 -0.76 -5.75 15.00
CA TYR A 236 -0.07 -5.00 13.96
C TYR A 236 -0.75 -3.65 13.74
N GLY A 237 0.04 -2.60 13.54
CA GLY A 237 -0.48 -1.26 13.29
C GLY A 237 -1.35 -1.21 12.02
N THR A 238 -2.45 -0.46 12.05
CA THR A 238 -3.34 -0.28 10.88
C THR A 238 -2.62 0.33 9.67
N TYR A 239 -1.57 1.12 9.90
CA TYR A 239 -0.68 1.62 8.84
C TYR A 239 0.07 0.50 8.10
N LEU A 240 0.37 -0.64 8.75
CA LEU A 240 1.04 -1.76 8.09
C LEU A 240 0.06 -2.46 7.15
N TYR A 241 -1.16 -2.69 7.61
CA TYR A 241 -2.24 -3.22 6.77
C TYR A 241 -2.53 -2.32 5.58
N PHE A 242 -2.53 -0.99 5.77
CA PHE A 242 -2.62 -0.03 4.68
C PHE A 242 -1.48 -0.19 3.67
N ALA A 243 -0.23 -0.23 4.14
CA ALA A 243 0.93 -0.35 3.26
C ALA A 243 0.92 -1.65 2.45
N ILE A 244 0.59 -2.78 3.08
CA ILE A 244 0.45 -4.09 2.41
C ILE A 244 -0.68 -4.04 1.38
N GLY A 245 -1.86 -3.56 1.77
CA GLY A 245 -3.03 -3.49 0.89
C GLY A 245 -2.76 -2.63 -0.35
N GLN A 246 -2.16 -1.45 -0.18
CA GLN A 246 -1.81 -0.57 -1.29
C GLN A 246 -0.68 -1.14 -2.17
N MET A 247 0.31 -1.84 -1.61
CA MET A 247 1.34 -2.52 -2.42
C MET A 247 0.72 -3.59 -3.34
N VAL A 248 -0.23 -4.39 -2.83
CA VAL A 248 -0.94 -5.35 -3.67
C VAL A 248 -1.79 -4.64 -4.72
N ALA A 249 -2.52 -3.59 -4.36
CA ALA A 249 -3.31 -2.83 -5.31
C ALA A 249 -2.46 -2.22 -6.42
N ALA A 250 -1.29 -1.68 -6.07
CA ALA A 250 -0.32 -1.12 -7.00
C ALA A 250 0.20 -2.16 -8.00
N LEU A 251 0.40 -3.40 -7.57
CA LEU A 251 0.83 -4.50 -8.45
C LEU A 251 -0.30 -4.98 -9.36
N LEU A 252 -1.53 -5.04 -8.86
CA LEU A 252 -2.64 -5.72 -9.54
C LEU A 252 -3.47 -4.81 -10.44
N THR A 253 -3.31 -3.49 -10.37
CA THR A 253 -4.21 -2.56 -11.05
C THR A 253 -3.45 -1.52 -11.88
N PRO A 254 -4.03 -1.05 -12.99
CA PRO A 254 -3.45 0.04 -13.75
C PRO A 254 -3.52 1.36 -12.95
N PRO A 255 -2.71 2.37 -13.28
CA PRO A 255 -2.51 3.54 -12.43
C PRO A 255 -3.78 4.32 -12.04
N MET A 256 -4.74 4.48 -12.95
CA MET A 256 -5.99 5.22 -12.66
C MET A 256 -6.90 4.47 -11.68
N VAL A 257 -6.94 3.15 -11.82
CA VAL A 257 -7.68 2.28 -10.89
C VAL A 257 -6.97 2.27 -9.54
N PHE A 258 -5.64 2.21 -9.53
CA PHE A 258 -4.87 2.33 -8.29
C PHE A 258 -5.15 3.65 -7.56
N LEU A 259 -5.07 4.80 -8.25
CA LEU A 259 -5.39 6.10 -7.66
C LEU A 259 -6.83 6.17 -7.14
N THR A 260 -7.77 5.51 -7.83
CA THR A 260 -9.15 5.35 -7.34
C THR A 260 -9.16 4.62 -6.00
N ILE A 261 -8.53 3.45 -5.92
CA ILE A 261 -8.48 2.62 -4.71
C ILE A 261 -7.80 3.38 -3.56
N LEU A 262 -6.68 4.03 -3.82
CA LEU A 262 -5.99 4.87 -2.85
C LEU A 262 -6.87 6.04 -2.37
N GLY A 263 -7.62 6.67 -3.28
CA GLY A 263 -8.60 7.70 -2.96
C GLY A 263 -9.76 7.20 -2.10
N ILE A 264 -10.24 5.97 -2.33
CA ILE A 264 -11.24 5.31 -1.48
C ILE A 264 -10.67 5.09 -0.08
N SER A 265 -9.49 4.48 0.03
CA SER A 265 -8.85 4.18 1.32
C SER A 265 -8.36 5.42 2.09
N SER A 266 -8.33 6.59 1.46
CA SER A 266 -7.91 7.84 2.09
C SER A 266 -9.09 8.79 2.34
N ILE A 267 -9.72 9.28 1.28
CA ILE A 267 -10.76 10.31 1.35
C ILE A 267 -12.10 9.70 1.77
N ALA A 268 -12.54 8.61 1.14
CA ALA A 268 -13.83 8.01 1.46
C ALA A 268 -13.83 7.41 2.88
N ASP A 269 -12.76 6.71 3.26
CA ASP A 269 -12.57 6.19 4.61
C ASP A 269 -12.50 7.31 5.68
N LEU A 270 -11.82 8.44 5.38
CA LEU A 270 -11.84 9.61 6.26
C LEU A 270 -13.25 10.21 6.38
N ALA A 271 -13.99 10.34 5.28
CA ALA A 271 -15.36 10.84 5.31
C ALA A 271 -16.27 9.94 6.17
N THR A 272 -16.15 8.62 6.02
CA THR A 272 -16.88 7.63 6.83
C THR A 272 -16.65 7.82 8.31
N SER A 273 -15.38 7.88 8.74
CA SER A 273 -15.06 7.98 10.17
C SER A 273 -15.40 9.35 10.75
N GLN A 274 -15.13 10.45 10.03
CA GLN A 274 -15.40 11.80 10.53
C GLN A 274 -16.89 12.05 10.69
N VAL A 275 -17.71 11.66 9.72
CA VAL A 275 -19.17 11.79 9.83
C VAL A 275 -19.71 10.80 10.86
N GLY A 276 -19.21 9.57 10.89
CA GLY A 276 -19.64 8.55 11.86
C GLY A 276 -19.35 8.92 13.31
N ILE A 277 -18.21 9.56 13.60
CA ILE A 277 -17.85 10.03 14.94
C ILE A 277 -18.72 11.23 15.36
N ARG A 278 -19.01 12.17 14.45
CA ARG A 278 -19.76 13.40 14.78
C ARG A 278 -21.27 13.21 14.80
N PHE A 279 -21.81 12.44 13.85
CA PHE A 279 -23.24 12.36 13.56
C PHE A 279 -23.82 10.94 13.58
N GLY A 280 -22.99 9.92 13.83
CA GLY A 280 -23.35 8.51 13.76
C GLY A 280 -24.23 8.00 14.88
N LYS A 281 -25.49 8.47 14.94
CA LYS A 281 -26.51 8.06 15.92
C LYS A 281 -27.03 6.64 15.65
N ASN A 282 -27.24 6.29 14.37
CA ASN A 282 -27.81 5.00 13.99
C ASN A 282 -26.69 4.00 13.70
N LYS A 283 -26.40 3.14 14.67
CA LYS A 283 -25.36 2.11 14.55
C LYS A 283 -25.81 0.96 13.66
N ILE A 284 -24.85 0.33 13.00
CA ILE A 284 -25.11 -0.89 12.22
C ILE A 284 -25.35 -2.03 13.21
N ARG A 285 -26.41 -2.82 12.99
CA ARG A 285 -26.93 -3.79 13.99
C ARG A 285 -25.87 -4.79 14.48
N TRP A 286 -25.05 -5.31 13.56
CA TRP A 286 -23.97 -6.27 13.86
C TRP A 286 -22.62 -5.60 14.12
N ASN A 287 -22.46 -4.32 13.76
CA ASN A 287 -21.22 -3.57 13.91
C ASN A 287 -21.47 -2.21 14.58
N LYS A 288 -21.46 -2.20 15.92
CA LYS A 288 -21.77 -1.02 16.74
C LYS A 288 -20.74 0.11 16.65
N GLU A 289 -19.54 -0.20 16.15
CA GLU A 289 -18.48 0.78 15.95
C GLU A 289 -18.75 1.65 14.71
N LYS A 290 -19.49 1.11 13.74
CA LYS A 290 -19.89 1.78 12.51
C LYS A 290 -21.32 2.32 12.59
N SER A 291 -21.60 3.33 11.78
CA SER A 291 -22.91 4.00 11.74
C SER A 291 -23.34 4.23 10.31
N TRP A 292 -24.64 4.15 10.05
CA TRP A 292 -25.22 4.39 8.73
C TRP A 292 -24.88 5.78 8.18
N GLN A 293 -24.89 6.82 9.03
CA GLN A 293 -24.51 8.17 8.61
C GLN A 293 -23.07 8.24 8.09
N GLY A 294 -22.14 7.56 8.78
CA GLY A 294 -20.75 7.44 8.35
C GLY A 294 -20.66 6.74 7.00
N SER A 295 -21.23 5.53 6.89
CA SER A 295 -21.16 4.75 5.63
C SER A 295 -21.79 5.49 4.45
N ILE A 296 -22.90 6.21 4.63
CA ILE A 296 -23.51 7.04 3.57
C ILE A 296 -22.55 8.16 3.12
N ALA A 297 -21.90 8.85 4.05
CA ALA A 297 -20.91 9.87 3.69
C ALA A 297 -19.71 9.28 2.94
N GLY A 298 -19.23 8.12 3.37
CA GLY A 298 -18.19 7.36 2.67
C GLY A 298 -18.58 6.98 1.25
N ILE A 299 -19.79 6.47 1.05
CA ILE A 299 -20.34 6.10 -0.27
C ILE A 299 -20.38 7.29 -1.21
N ILE A 300 -20.85 8.45 -0.74
CA ILE A 300 -20.89 9.68 -1.55
C ILE A 300 -19.47 10.10 -1.95
N ALA A 301 -18.54 10.14 -0.98
CA ALA A 301 -17.15 10.47 -1.25
C ALA A 301 -16.48 9.47 -2.20
N CYS A 302 -16.73 8.17 -2.00
CA CYS A 302 -16.25 7.08 -2.85
C CYS A 302 -16.74 7.26 -4.29
N PHE A 303 -18.05 7.50 -4.48
CA PHE A 303 -18.63 7.71 -5.80
C PHE A 303 -17.98 8.89 -6.53
N ILE A 304 -17.81 10.03 -5.85
CA ILE A 304 -17.18 11.22 -6.45
C ILE A 304 -15.74 10.92 -6.89
N ILE A 305 -14.94 10.28 -6.02
CA ILE A 305 -13.56 9.92 -6.35
C ILE A 305 -13.53 8.95 -7.53
N CYS A 306 -14.29 7.86 -7.48
CA CYS A 306 -14.29 6.88 -8.56
C CYS A 306 -14.79 7.48 -9.88
N PHE A 307 -15.79 8.37 -9.83
CA PHE A 307 -16.30 9.04 -11.02
C PHE A 307 -15.19 9.81 -11.74
N LEU A 308 -14.33 10.51 -11.02
CA LEU A 308 -13.23 11.30 -11.60
C LEU A 308 -12.17 10.42 -12.28
N PHE A 309 -11.81 9.29 -11.68
CA PHE A 309 -10.67 8.48 -12.13
C PHE A 309 -11.03 7.32 -13.06
N VAL A 310 -12.22 6.73 -12.92
CA VAL A 310 -12.62 5.53 -13.69
C VAL A 310 -14.00 5.66 -14.34
N GLY A 311 -14.67 6.80 -14.16
CA GLY A 311 -15.92 7.12 -14.83
C GLY A 311 -17.15 6.54 -14.13
N PHE A 312 -18.32 6.83 -14.71
CA PHE A 312 -19.63 6.63 -14.07
C PHE A 312 -19.94 5.18 -13.68
N TYR A 313 -19.77 4.24 -14.60
CA TYR A 313 -20.16 2.84 -14.34
C TYR A 313 -19.25 2.18 -13.30
N TRP A 314 -17.94 2.36 -13.42
CA TRP A 314 -16.98 1.88 -12.42
C TRP A 314 -17.16 2.55 -11.07
N ALA A 315 -17.61 3.81 -11.04
CA ALA A 315 -17.96 4.48 -9.79
C ALA A 315 -19.06 3.76 -9.02
N PHE A 316 -20.11 3.26 -9.67
CA PHE A 316 -21.13 2.45 -9.00
C PHE A 316 -20.56 1.13 -8.48
N ILE A 317 -19.75 0.44 -9.29
CA ILE A 317 -19.14 -0.84 -8.93
C ILE A 317 -18.26 -0.70 -7.68
N PHE A 318 -17.33 0.26 -7.69
CA PHE A 318 -16.44 0.49 -6.56
C PHE A 318 -17.18 1.03 -5.33
N THR A 319 -18.20 1.87 -5.52
CA THR A 319 -19.02 2.35 -4.40
C THR A 319 -19.77 1.21 -3.73
N PHE A 320 -20.31 0.27 -4.51
CA PHE A 320 -20.95 -0.93 -3.99
C PHE A 320 -19.95 -1.83 -3.26
N ALA A 321 -18.78 -2.10 -3.86
CA ALA A 321 -17.72 -2.87 -3.23
C ALA A 321 -17.25 -2.22 -1.92
N PHE A 322 -17.04 -0.91 -1.91
CA PHE A 322 -16.68 -0.14 -0.72
C PHE A 322 -17.74 -0.26 0.38
N LEU A 323 -19.03 -0.11 0.06
CA LEU A 323 -20.11 -0.29 1.03
C LEU A 323 -20.06 -1.69 1.64
N LEU A 324 -19.90 -2.74 0.82
CA LEU A 324 -19.81 -4.12 1.29
C LEU A 324 -18.62 -4.29 2.25
N PHE A 325 -17.43 -3.86 1.86
CA PHE A 325 -16.25 -3.97 2.72
C PHE A 325 -16.44 -3.14 4.00
N ASP A 326 -16.90 -1.90 3.89
CA ASP A 326 -17.12 -1.03 5.06
C ASP A 326 -18.06 -1.68 6.09
N ILE A 327 -19.21 -2.22 5.68
CA ILE A 327 -20.18 -2.76 6.64
C ILE A 327 -19.80 -4.11 7.25
N PHE A 328 -18.94 -4.91 6.60
CA PHE A 328 -18.58 -6.28 7.02
C PHE A 328 -17.21 -6.40 7.69
N THR A 329 -16.31 -5.42 7.50
CA THR A 329 -15.01 -5.31 8.19
C THR A 329 -15.17 -5.11 9.69
N ASN A 330 -14.21 -5.63 10.47
CA ASN A 330 -14.17 -5.76 11.93
C ASN A 330 -15.22 -6.72 12.49
N LYS A 331 -16.49 -6.59 12.04
CA LYS A 331 -17.60 -7.45 12.41
C LYS A 331 -18.55 -7.63 11.22
N PRO A 332 -18.88 -8.87 10.82
CA PRO A 332 -18.49 -10.15 11.42
C PRO A 332 -17.10 -10.63 10.99
N ILE A 333 -16.47 -10.00 9.99
CA ILE A 333 -15.19 -10.42 9.44
C ILE A 333 -14.07 -9.62 10.12
N ASP A 334 -13.27 -10.29 10.96
CA ASP A 334 -12.17 -9.68 11.72
C ASP A 334 -10.92 -9.42 10.86
N ILE A 335 -11.11 -8.67 9.78
CA ILE A 335 -10.07 -8.20 8.85
C ILE A 335 -10.04 -6.68 8.91
N SER A 336 -8.85 -6.09 8.93
CA SER A 336 -8.67 -4.63 8.81
C SER A 336 -9.20 -4.08 7.48
N ASP A 337 -9.91 -2.96 7.53
CA ASP A 337 -10.40 -2.20 6.36
C ASP A 337 -9.24 -1.75 5.46
N ASN A 338 -8.17 -1.30 6.08
CA ASN A 338 -6.95 -0.84 5.42
C ASN A 338 -6.27 -1.95 4.59
N LEU A 339 -6.57 -3.23 4.88
CA LEU A 339 -6.12 -4.37 4.09
C LEU A 339 -7.19 -4.83 3.08
N LEU A 340 -8.44 -4.98 3.54
CA LEU A 340 -9.52 -5.55 2.74
C LEU A 340 -9.95 -4.64 1.61
N ILE A 341 -10.08 -3.33 1.84
CA ILE A 341 -10.58 -2.41 0.82
C ILE A 341 -9.64 -2.36 -0.39
N PRO A 342 -8.31 -2.16 -0.23
CA PRO A 342 -7.41 -2.15 -1.39
C PRO A 342 -7.37 -3.47 -2.16
N ILE A 343 -7.22 -4.59 -1.44
CA ILE A 343 -7.11 -5.92 -2.05
C ILE A 343 -8.44 -6.31 -2.71
N GLY A 344 -9.54 -6.18 -1.97
CA GLY A 344 -10.88 -6.51 -2.44
C GLY A 344 -11.27 -5.70 -3.67
N SER A 345 -11.02 -4.39 -3.66
CA SER A 345 -11.30 -3.53 -4.82
C SER A 345 -10.44 -3.91 -6.03
N SER A 346 -9.17 -4.26 -5.82
CA SER A 346 -8.28 -4.73 -6.89
C SER A 346 -8.77 -6.04 -7.51
N LEU A 347 -9.18 -7.00 -6.68
CA LEU A 347 -9.71 -8.27 -7.15
C LEU A 347 -11.05 -8.10 -7.88
N PHE A 348 -11.93 -7.22 -7.41
CA PHE A 348 -13.17 -6.86 -8.10
C PHE A 348 -12.89 -6.28 -9.49
N TYR A 349 -11.94 -5.36 -9.59
CA TYR A 349 -11.51 -4.80 -10.86
C TYR A 349 -10.99 -5.89 -11.80
N LEU A 350 -10.04 -6.71 -11.35
CA LEU A 350 -9.46 -7.79 -12.16
C LEU A 350 -10.52 -8.76 -12.67
N PHE A 351 -11.41 -9.21 -11.78
CA PHE A 351 -12.48 -10.14 -12.13
C PHE A 351 -13.40 -9.54 -13.19
N ILE A 352 -13.91 -8.32 -12.96
CA ILE A 352 -14.86 -7.70 -13.88
C ILE A 352 -14.19 -7.38 -15.23
N ARG A 353 -12.98 -6.81 -15.19
CA ARG A 353 -12.22 -6.45 -16.39
C ARG A 353 -11.86 -7.67 -17.24
N PHE A 354 -11.54 -8.80 -16.60
CA PHE A 354 -11.19 -10.03 -17.30
C PHE A 354 -12.40 -10.73 -17.91
N PHE A 355 -13.45 -11.01 -17.12
CA PHE A 355 -14.58 -11.81 -17.59
C PHE A 355 -15.57 -11.04 -18.46
N PHE A 356 -15.74 -9.74 -18.24
CA PHE A 356 -16.71 -8.92 -18.98
C PHE A 356 -16.06 -7.97 -19.99
N ASN A 357 -14.72 -7.96 -20.07
CA ASN A 357 -13.96 -7.02 -20.90
C ASN A 357 -14.41 -5.55 -20.70
N PHE A 358 -14.77 -5.20 -19.46
CA PHE A 358 -15.39 -3.91 -19.17
C PHE A 358 -14.34 -2.83 -18.95
N ASP A 359 -14.19 -1.91 -19.90
CA ASP A 359 -13.21 -0.82 -19.82
C ASP A 359 -13.67 0.34 -18.93
N TYR A 360 -12.72 1.16 -18.48
CA TYR A 360 -12.99 2.41 -17.76
C TYR A 360 -12.69 3.63 -18.62
N TYR A 361 -13.31 4.75 -18.26
CA TYR A 361 -13.07 6.04 -18.90
C TYR A 361 -12.67 7.06 -17.85
N THR A 362 -11.46 7.60 -17.97
CA THR A 362 -10.89 8.53 -17.00
C THR A 362 -11.31 9.96 -17.32
N ILE A 363 -12.19 10.54 -16.51
CA ILE A 363 -12.63 11.93 -16.69
C ILE A 363 -11.46 12.89 -16.50
N ILE A 364 -10.57 12.61 -15.55
CA ILE A 364 -9.45 13.51 -15.24
C ILE A 364 -8.45 13.67 -16.39
N LEU A 365 -8.37 12.67 -17.28
CA LEU A 365 -7.55 12.77 -18.50
C LEU A 365 -8.13 13.73 -19.53
N THR A 366 -9.43 14.05 -19.47
CA THR A 366 -10.05 15.02 -20.38
C THR A 366 -9.70 16.47 -20.04
N TRP A 367 -9.15 16.71 -18.84
CA TRP A 367 -8.76 18.03 -18.37
C TRP A 367 -7.29 18.36 -18.67
N ILE A 368 -6.54 17.34 -19.08
CA ILE A 368 -5.19 17.47 -19.60
C ILE A 368 -5.36 17.61 -21.10
#